data_AF-A0A6A1Q9M9-F1
#
_entry.id   AF-A0A6A1Q9M9-F1
#
_cell.length_a   1.000
_cell.length_b   1.000
_cell.length_c   1.000
_cell.angle_alpha   90.00
_cell.angle_beta   90.00
_cell.angle_gamma   90.00
#
_symmetry.space_group_name_H-M   'P 1'
#
loop_
_entity.id
_entity.type
_entity.pdbx_description
1 polymer ?
#
loop_
_entity_poly.entity_id
_entity_poly.type
_entity_poly.pdbx_seq_one_letter_code
_entity_poly.pdbx_strand_id
1 'polypeptide(L)'
;MEGEESSTMFLLKHIVEGILKQLPDEQRLYKHHQFLDDDKILGECGLTSQTQLRVGLALQAGEAFETLPIKPFSSPQELPDVMKPQDPGSSANEQAVQ
;
A
#
# COMPACT_ATOMS: atom_id res chain seq x y z
N MET A 1 13.96 -15.29 -3.97
CA MET A 1 14.16 -14.46 -2.76
C MET A 1 13.04 -14.84 -1.81
N GLU A 2 13.23 -15.90 -1.01
CA GLU A 2 12.20 -16.50 -0.13
C GLU A 2 12.25 -15.97 1.32
N GLY A 3 13.09 -14.95 1.60
CA GLY A 3 13.36 -14.48 2.97
C GLY A 3 12.44 -13.37 3.48
N GLU A 4 11.89 -12.53 2.60
CA GLU A 4 11.10 -11.37 3.06
C GLU A 4 9.71 -11.79 3.53
N GLU A 5 9.04 -12.72 2.84
CA GLU A 5 7.69 -13.17 3.22
C GLU A 5 7.66 -14.06 4.47
N SER A 6 8.80 -14.66 4.82
CA SER A 6 8.98 -15.48 6.04
C SER A 6 9.42 -14.66 7.26
N SER A 7 9.70 -13.36 7.08
CA SER A 7 10.07 -12.47 8.19
C SER A 7 8.85 -12.13 9.05
N THR A 8 9.09 -11.93 10.34
CA THR A 8 8.05 -11.59 11.31
C THR A 8 7.72 -10.09 11.30
N MET A 9 6.52 -9.76 11.78
CA MET A 9 6.06 -8.39 11.96
C MET A 9 6.96 -7.59 12.93
N PHE A 10 7.56 -8.28 13.92
CA PHE A 10 8.58 -7.72 14.80
C PHE A 10 9.81 -7.18 14.04
N LEU A 11 10.31 -7.92 13.04
CA LEU A 11 11.42 -7.44 12.22
C LEU A 11 11.01 -6.19 11.40
N LEU A 12 9.77 -6.14 10.91
CA LEU A 12 9.26 -4.96 10.23
C LEU A 12 9.23 -3.73 11.16
N LYS A 13 8.86 -3.91 12.44
CA LYS A 13 8.93 -2.84 13.45
C LYS A 13 10.36 -2.34 13.69
N HIS A 14 11.35 -3.23 13.67
CA HIS A 14 12.77 -2.82 13.76
C HIS A 14 13.25 -2.02 12.55
N ILE A 15 12.75 -2.33 11.34
CA ILE A 15 13.02 -1.52 10.15
C ILE A 15 12.43 -0.11 10.34
N VAL A 16 11.18 -0.04 10.82
CA VAL A 16 10.51 1.23 11.11
C VAL A 16 11.24 2.01 12.21
N GLU A 17 11.72 1.36 13.26
CA GLU A 17 12.55 1.97 14.31
C GLU A 17 13.81 2.62 13.70
N GLY A 18 14.49 1.92 12.79
CA GLY A 18 15.65 2.46 12.08
C GLY A 18 15.35 3.77 11.34
N ILE A 19 14.14 3.91 10.78
CA ILE A 19 13.70 5.05 9.95
C ILE A 19 13.12 6.18 10.80
N LEU A 20 12.16 5.87 11.67
CA LEU A 20 11.35 6.83 12.43
C LEU A 20 11.83 7.04 13.87
N LYS A 21 12.78 6.24 14.35
CA LYS A 21 13.34 6.30 15.71
C LYS A 21 12.32 6.04 16.83
N GLN A 22 11.29 5.26 16.53
CA GLN A 22 10.30 4.78 17.51
C GLN A 22 10.60 3.33 17.89
N LEU A 23 10.58 2.96 19.17
CA LEU A 23 10.84 1.57 19.59
C LEU A 23 9.76 0.61 19.07
N PRO A 24 10.04 -0.68 18.86
CA PRO A 24 9.05 -1.65 18.39
C PRO A 24 7.77 -1.73 19.25
N ASP A 25 7.91 -1.56 20.57
CA ASP A 25 6.78 -1.60 21.52
C ASP A 25 5.87 -0.38 21.40
N GLU A 26 6.40 0.72 20.89
CA GLU A 26 5.71 1.99 20.67
C GLU A 26 5.09 2.06 19.26
N GLN A 27 5.07 0.94 18.53
CA GLN A 27 4.51 0.82 17.19
C GLN A 27 3.39 -0.22 17.15
N ARG A 28 2.33 0.06 16.37
CA ARG A 28 1.31 -0.92 15.97
C ARG A 28 1.19 -0.99 14.47
N LEU A 29 1.21 -2.21 13.95
CA LEU A 29 1.09 -2.49 12.53
C LEU A 29 -0.30 -3.05 12.21
N TYR A 30 -0.84 -2.66 11.06
CA TYR A 30 -2.20 -2.99 10.65
C TYR A 30 -2.29 -3.40 9.18
N LYS A 31 -3.18 -4.35 8.87
CA LYS A 31 -3.63 -4.63 7.50
C LYS A 31 -5.14 -4.40 7.42
N HIS A 32 -5.59 -3.51 6.53
CA HIS A 32 -7.02 -3.15 6.38
C HIS A 32 -7.73 -2.83 7.72
N HIS A 33 -7.06 -2.13 8.64
CA HIS A 33 -7.52 -1.82 10.01
C HIS A 33 -7.49 -2.97 11.02
N GLN A 34 -7.05 -4.18 10.62
CA GLN A 34 -6.82 -5.28 11.54
C GLN A 34 -5.40 -5.21 12.09
N PHE A 35 -5.26 -5.29 13.42
CA PHE A 35 -3.97 -5.34 14.11
C PHE A 35 -3.17 -6.61 13.74
N LEU A 36 -1.86 -6.47 13.61
CA LEU A 36 -0.92 -7.54 13.29
C LEU A 36 -0.03 -7.82 14.50
N ASP A 37 -0.10 -9.04 15.02
CA ASP A 37 0.76 -9.51 16.12
C ASP A 37 2.22 -9.64 15.66
N ASP A 38 3.14 -9.45 16.60
CA ASP A 38 4.58 -9.37 16.33
C ASP A 38 5.17 -10.70 15.81
N ASP A 39 4.59 -11.83 16.23
CA ASP A 39 5.01 -13.17 15.84
C ASP A 39 4.49 -13.60 14.46
N LYS A 40 3.52 -12.88 13.89
CA LYS A 40 3.00 -13.23 12.57
C LYS A 40 4.03 -12.98 11.50
N ILE A 41 4.11 -13.89 10.53
CA ILE A 41 4.93 -13.70 9.35
C ILE A 41 4.20 -12.86 8.30
N LEU A 42 4.96 -12.12 7.49
CA LEU A 42 4.43 -11.25 6.44
C LEU A 42 3.54 -12.02 5.44
N GLY A 43 3.96 -13.21 5.02
CA GLY A 43 3.21 -14.07 4.11
C GLY A 43 1.85 -14.53 4.66
N GLU A 44 1.77 -14.89 5.93
CA GLU A 44 0.50 -15.26 6.62
C GLU A 44 -0.45 -14.07 6.73
N CYS A 45 0.11 -12.88 6.88
CA CYS A 45 -0.66 -11.64 6.81
C CYS A 45 -1.08 -11.31 5.38
N GLY A 46 -0.70 -12.10 4.37
CA GLY A 46 -0.96 -11.84 2.95
C GLY A 46 -0.25 -10.59 2.44
N LEU A 47 0.95 -10.32 2.97
CA LEU A 47 1.91 -9.33 2.47
C LEU A 47 2.94 -10.08 1.64
N THR A 48 2.60 -10.34 0.38
CA THR A 48 3.43 -11.09 -0.56
C THR A 48 3.85 -10.22 -1.73
N SER A 49 4.96 -10.58 -2.36
CA SER A 49 5.52 -9.95 -3.57
C SER A 49 4.54 -9.83 -4.74
N GLN A 50 3.48 -10.66 -4.77
CA GLN A 50 2.45 -10.66 -5.81
C GLN A 50 1.30 -9.68 -5.53
N THR A 51 1.25 -9.09 -4.33
CA THR A 51 0.17 -8.22 -3.89
C THR A 51 0.68 -6.81 -3.61
N GLN A 52 -0.22 -5.84 -3.51
CA GLN A 52 0.15 -4.53 -2.99
C GLN A 52 0.48 -4.65 -1.50
N LEU A 53 1.76 -4.53 -1.15
CA LEU A 53 2.21 -4.46 0.23
C LEU A 53 1.89 -3.07 0.81
N ARG A 54 0.75 -2.97 1.51
CA ARG A 54 0.43 -1.79 2.33
C ARG A 54 0.20 -2.22 3.77
N VAL A 55 0.95 -1.60 4.68
CA VAL A 55 0.81 -1.77 6.13
C VAL A 55 0.51 -0.40 6.72
N GLY A 56 -0.52 -0.33 7.58
CA GLY A 56 -0.81 0.84 8.39
C GLY A 56 0.09 0.84 9.62
N LEU A 57 0.58 2.03 10.01
CA LEU A 57 1.40 2.23 11.19
C LEU A 57 0.70 3.23 12.11
N ALA A 58 0.57 2.89 13.39
CA ALA A 58 0.20 3.82 14.45
C ALA A 58 1.32 3.86 15.50
N LEU A 59 1.76 5.06 15.86
CA LEU A 59 2.77 5.30 16.88
C LEU A 59 2.14 5.59 18.24
N GLN A 60 2.87 5.27 19.31
CA GLN A 60 2.50 5.65 20.66
C GLN A 60 2.70 7.16 20.88
N ALA A 61 1.67 7.83 21.36
CA ALA A 61 1.65 9.23 21.72
C ALA A 61 1.23 9.38 23.19
N GLY A 62 2.22 9.45 24.09
CA GLY A 62 1.97 9.45 25.54
C GLY A 62 1.48 8.09 26.02
N GLU A 63 0.32 8.05 26.66
CA GLU A 63 -0.26 6.82 27.25
C GLU A 63 -1.12 6.01 26.27
N ALA A 64 -1.32 6.50 25.05
CA ALA A 64 -2.18 5.86 24.04
C ALA A 64 -1.49 5.79 22.67
N PHE A 65 -1.98 4.89 21.81
CA PHE A 65 -1.58 4.89 20.41
C PHE A 65 -2.43 5.88 19.62
N GLU A 66 -1.83 6.52 18.63
CA GLU A 66 -2.58 7.34 17.69
C GLU A 66 -3.67 6.51 17.00
N THR A 67 -4.76 7.17 16.63
CA THR A 67 -5.75 6.55 15.76
C THR A 67 -5.12 6.31 14.40
N LEU A 68 -5.61 5.35 13.61
CA LEU A 68 -5.07 5.03 12.29
C LEU A 68 -5.89 5.66 11.15
N PRO A 69 -5.91 7.00 10.93
CA PRO A 69 -6.59 7.57 9.79
C PRO A 69 -5.73 7.36 8.53
N ILE A 70 -6.03 6.29 7.78
CA ILE A 70 -5.42 6.09 6.46
C ILE A 70 -6.06 7.09 5.49
N LYS A 71 -5.45 8.27 5.35
CA LYS A 71 -5.89 9.26 4.37
C LYS A 71 -5.74 8.67 2.96
N PRO A 72 -6.80 8.67 2.13
CA PRO A 72 -6.67 8.26 0.74
C PRO A 72 -5.75 9.23 -0.01
N PHE A 73 -5.05 8.72 -1.02
CA PHE A 73 -4.39 9.58 -2.00
C PHE A 73 -5.44 10.39 -2.77
N SER A 74 -5.02 11.47 -3.42
CA SER A 74 -5.87 12.24 -4.32
C SER A 74 -6.39 11.38 -5.48
N SER A 75 -7.61 11.61 -5.91
CA SER A 75 -8.14 11.02 -7.13
C SER A 75 -7.40 11.57 -8.36
N PRO A 76 -7.18 10.76 -9.41
CA PRO A 76 -6.65 11.25 -10.68
C PRO A 76 -7.61 12.25 -11.32
N GLN A 77 -7.08 13.16 -12.15
CA GLN A 77 -7.88 14.08 -12.96
C GLN A 77 -8.67 13.32 -14.03
N GLU A 78 -9.70 13.96 -14.61
CA GLU A 78 -10.40 13.40 -15.77
C GLU A 78 -9.42 13.20 -16.93
N LEU A 79 -9.49 12.02 -17.57
CA LEU A 79 -8.69 11.72 -18.74
C LEU A 79 -9.05 12.67 -19.90
N PRO A 80 -8.07 13.26 -20.60
CA PRO A 80 -8.37 14.07 -21.78
C PRO A 80 -8.96 13.19 -22.90
N ASP A 81 -9.76 13.78 -23.78
CA ASP A 81 -10.48 13.02 -24.82
C ASP A 81 -9.57 12.21 -25.75
N VAL A 82 -8.33 12.67 -25.96
CA VAL A 82 -7.30 11.94 -26.73
C VAL A 82 -6.80 10.66 -26.05
N MET A 83 -6.91 10.56 -24.72
CA MET A 83 -6.52 9.38 -23.92
C MET A 83 -7.71 8.48 -23.57
N LYS A 84 -8.94 8.92 -23.86
CA LYS A 84 -10.12 8.06 -23.72
C LYS A 84 -10.05 6.96 -24.79
N PRO A 85 -10.44 5.71 -24.49
CA PRO A 85 -10.48 4.65 -25.48
C PRO A 85 -11.30 5.10 -26.69
N GLN A 86 -10.74 5.01 -27.89
CA GLN A 86 -11.48 5.25 -29.11
C GLN A 86 -12.57 4.18 -29.23
N ASP A 87 -13.78 4.57 -29.63
CA ASP A 87 -14.84 3.61 -29.93
C ASP A 87 -14.32 2.60 -30.97
N PRO A 88 -14.49 1.28 -30.75
CA PRO A 88 -14.11 0.24 -31.69
C PRO A 88 -15.08 0.28 -32.89
N GLY A 89 -14.91 1.28 -33.74
CA GLY A 89 -15.81 1.60 -34.84
C GLY A 89 -15.46 2.87 -35.59
N SER A 90 -14.59 3.73 -35.05
CA SER A 90 -14.12 4.94 -35.75
C SER A 90 -12.95 4.65 -36.70
N SER A 91 -13.18 3.77 -37.68
CA SER A 91 -12.43 3.82 -38.94
C SER A 91 -13.40 4.36 -40.00
N ALA A 92 -13.48 5.68 -40.15
CA ALA A 92 -14.23 6.28 -41.23
C ALA A 92 -13.43 7.42 -41.88
N ASN A 93 -12.91 7.10 -43.06
CA ASN A 93 -12.53 7.98 -44.17
C ASN A 93 -11.42 9.02 -43.95
N GLU A 94 -10.19 8.64 -44.34
CA GLU A 94 -9.42 9.53 -45.20
C GLU A 94 -9.80 9.23 -46.66
N GLN A 95 -10.38 10.23 -47.31
CA GLN A 95 -10.82 10.14 -48.69
C GLN A 95 -9.64 9.94 -49.63
N ALA A 96 -9.81 9.01 -50.59
CA ALA A 96 -8.97 8.90 -51.76
C ALA A 96 -8.98 10.23 -52.52
N VAL A 97 -7.83 10.90 -52.55
CA VAL A 97 -7.57 12.03 -53.44
C VAL A 97 -7.40 11.44 -54.85
N GLN A 98 -8.36 11.72 -55.73
CA GLN A 98 -8.20 11.53 -57.18
C GLN A 98 -7.48 12.74 -57.78
#